data_AF-A0A1E3QYY0-F1
#
_entry.id   AF-A0A1E3QYY0-F1
#
_cell.length_a   1.000
_cell.length_b   1.000
_cell.length_c   1.000
_cell.angle_alpha   90.00
_cell.angle_beta   90.00
_cell.angle_gamma   90.00
#
_symmetry.space_group_name_H-M   'P 1'
#
loop_
_entity.id
_entity.type
_entity.pdbx_description
1 polymer ?
#
loop_
_entity_poly.entity_id
_entity_poly.type
_entity_poly.pdbx_seq_one_letter_code
_entity_poly.pdbx_strand_id
1 'polypeptide(L)'
;ILKRVPKFLLPYAQRFAHAPYCHVITFVILHELSAIVPLMGLWYLFNRFDYVPVNFAPVWAIEHGVDMLKGYVDIENGIFKYWAVVDKGKLIVQGANAYAITKMLMPLRVMLSVALTPVVSRWFVEPWGKIF
;
A
#
# COMPACT_ATOMS: atom_id res chain seq x y z
N ILE A 1 -13.39 32.77 -3.36
CA ILE A 1 -12.74 31.58 -4.00
C ILE A 1 -13.77 30.64 -4.64
N LEU A 2 -14.88 30.31 -3.96
CA LEU A 2 -15.96 29.44 -4.47
C LEU A 2 -16.67 29.86 -5.78
N LYS A 3 -16.60 31.13 -6.19
CA LYS A 3 -17.23 31.64 -7.42
C LYS A 3 -16.53 31.24 -8.72
N ARG A 4 -15.33 30.64 -8.67
CA ARG A 4 -14.53 30.25 -9.85
C ARG A 4 -14.54 28.75 -10.17
N VAL A 5 -15.26 27.95 -9.39
CA VAL A 5 -15.29 26.49 -9.54
C VAL A 5 -16.46 26.11 -10.44
N PRO A 6 -16.29 25.22 -11.44
CA PRO A 6 -17.39 24.80 -12.31
C PRO A 6 -18.45 24.02 -11.51
N LYS A 7 -19.71 24.09 -11.95
CA LYS A 7 -20.88 23.63 -11.17
C LYS A 7 -20.80 22.17 -10.70
N PHE A 8 -20.10 21.30 -11.42
CA PHE A 8 -19.92 19.89 -11.06
C PHE A 8 -18.92 19.67 -9.90
N LEU A 9 -17.99 20.60 -9.67
CA LEU A 9 -17.03 20.55 -8.56
C LEU A 9 -17.46 21.41 -7.37
N LEU A 10 -18.52 22.21 -7.51
CA LEU A 10 -19.05 23.06 -6.44
C LEU A 10 -19.40 22.29 -5.15
N PRO A 11 -20.05 21.10 -5.20
CA PRO A 11 -20.39 20.34 -4.00
C PRO A 11 -19.14 19.83 -3.25
N TYR A 12 -18.06 19.53 -3.98
CA TYR A 12 -16.79 19.13 -3.40
C TYR A 12 -16.09 20.34 -2.77
N ALA A 13 -15.99 21.45 -3.51
CA ALA A 13 -15.34 22.67 -3.06
C ALA A 13 -16.02 23.32 -1.84
N GLN A 14 -17.36 23.31 -1.77
CA GLN A 14 -18.10 23.85 -0.62
C GLN A 14 -17.88 23.01 0.65
N ARG A 15 -17.72 21.69 0.53
CA ARG A 15 -17.49 20.80 1.67
C ARG A 15 -16.07 20.89 2.24
N PHE A 16 -15.08 20.97 1.36
CA PHE A 16 -13.68 21.22 1.77
C PHE A 16 -13.51 22.53 2.55
N ALA A 17 -14.29 23.56 2.23
CA ALA A 17 -14.20 24.86 2.90
C ALA A 17 -14.75 24.86 4.34
N HIS A 18 -15.67 23.95 4.68
CA HIS A 18 -16.36 23.95 5.98
C HIS A 18 -15.76 22.98 7.02
N ALA A 19 -15.03 21.92 6.61
CA ALA A 19 -14.39 20.97 7.54
C ALA A 19 -13.10 20.35 6.94
N PRO A 20 -12.03 21.15 6.72
CA PRO A 20 -10.84 20.69 6.00
C PRO A 20 -10.08 19.54 6.70
N TYR A 21 -10.01 19.56 8.04
CA TYR A 21 -9.24 18.58 8.81
C TYR A 21 -9.82 17.15 8.75
N CYS A 22 -11.15 17.01 8.82
CA CYS A 22 -11.84 15.72 8.78
C CYS A 22 -11.63 15.01 7.43
N HIS A 23 -11.64 15.77 6.33
CA HIS A 23 -11.42 15.22 5.00
C HIS A 23 -9.97 14.82 4.76
N VAL A 24 -9.00 15.60 5.27
CA VAL A 24 -7.58 15.23 5.20
C VAL A 24 -7.29 13.95 5.98
N ILE A 25 -7.81 13.84 7.21
CA ILE A 25 -7.63 12.63 8.03
C ILE A 25 -8.26 11.41 7.35
N THR A 26 -9.48 11.55 6.83
CA THR A 26 -10.15 10.48 6.08
C THR A 26 -9.34 10.07 4.85
N PHE A 27 -8.84 11.05 4.09
CA PHE A 27 -8.01 10.80 2.92
C PHE A 27 -6.72 10.04 3.28
N VAL A 28 -6.01 10.45 4.33
CA VAL A 28 -4.79 9.78 4.79
C VAL A 28 -5.09 8.35 5.23
N ILE A 29 -6.14 8.13 6.02
CA ILE A 29 -6.53 6.78 6.45
C ILE A 29 -6.84 5.89 5.24
N LEU A 30 -7.61 6.39 4.27
CA LEU A 30 -7.91 5.65 3.04
C LEU A 30 -6.66 5.42 2.19
N HIS A 31 -5.76 6.38 2.14
CA HIS A 31 -4.50 6.27 1.42
C HIS A 31 -3.62 5.17 2.00
N GLU A 32 -3.47 5.12 3.33
CA GLU A 32 -2.69 4.10 4.02
C GLU A 32 -3.35 2.72 3.90
N LEU A 33 -4.66 2.64 4.09
CA LEU A 33 -5.39 1.38 3.98
C LEU A 33 -5.31 0.79 2.56
N SER A 34 -5.45 1.64 1.53
CA SER A 34 -5.31 1.25 0.13
C SER A 34 -3.87 0.94 -0.29
N ALA A 35 -2.86 1.19 0.57
CA ALA A 35 -1.50 0.70 0.40
C ALA A 35 -1.28 -0.65 1.11
N ILE A 36 -1.78 -0.79 2.34
CA ILE A 36 -1.61 -2.01 3.16
C ILE A 36 -2.37 -3.20 2.56
N VAL A 37 -3.63 -3.01 2.15
CA VAL A 37 -4.48 -4.11 1.67
C VAL A 37 -3.90 -4.75 0.39
N PRO A 38 -3.52 -4.02 -0.67
CA PRO A 38 -2.90 -4.63 -1.84
C PRO A 38 -1.53 -5.22 -1.55
N LEU A 39 -0.71 -4.56 -0.72
CA LEU A 39 0.61 -5.07 -0.38
C LEU A 39 0.54 -6.43 0.32
N MET A 40 -0.24 -6.51 1.41
CA MET A 40 -0.41 -7.73 2.17
C MET A 40 -1.18 -8.78 1.38
N GLY A 41 -2.21 -8.38 0.64
CA GLY A 41 -3.01 -9.28 -0.19
C GLY A 41 -2.18 -9.93 -1.29
N LEU A 42 -1.42 -9.16 -2.06
CA LEU A 42 -0.56 -9.69 -3.13
C LEU A 42 0.54 -10.57 -2.56
N TRP A 43 1.22 -10.12 -1.48
CA TRP A 43 2.27 -10.92 -0.85
C TRP A 43 1.73 -12.25 -0.31
N TYR A 44 0.57 -12.23 0.35
CA TYR A 44 -0.12 -13.44 0.81
C TYR A 44 -0.49 -14.37 -0.35
N LEU A 45 -1.03 -13.83 -1.44
CA LEU A 45 -1.38 -14.61 -2.63
C LEU A 45 -0.14 -15.26 -3.27
N PHE A 46 0.96 -14.51 -3.41
CA PHE A 46 2.21 -15.03 -3.96
C PHE A 46 2.77 -16.17 -3.11
N ASN A 47 2.75 -16.01 -1.79
CA ASN A 47 3.16 -17.06 -0.87
C ASN A 47 2.21 -18.27 -0.93
N ARG A 48 0.89 -18.05 -1.01
CA ARG A 48 -0.12 -19.11 -1.01
C ARG A 48 -0.10 -19.97 -2.28
N PHE A 49 0.20 -19.37 -3.43
CA PHE A 49 0.26 -20.03 -4.72
C PHE A 49 1.67 -20.41 -5.16
N ASP A 50 2.67 -20.21 -4.30
CA ASP A 50 4.09 -20.41 -4.61
C ASP A 50 4.58 -19.64 -5.86
N TYR A 51 3.85 -18.60 -6.23
CA TYR A 51 4.10 -17.79 -7.42
C TYR A 51 5.13 -16.70 -7.12
N VAL A 52 6.13 -16.56 -7.99
CA VAL A 52 7.12 -15.49 -7.90
C VAL A 52 7.00 -14.65 -9.18
N PRO A 53 6.37 -13.47 -9.11
CA PRO A 53 6.26 -12.60 -10.27
C PRO A 53 7.65 -12.12 -10.68
N VAL A 54 8.15 -12.55 -11.84
CA VAL A 54 9.38 -11.99 -12.40
C VAL A 54 9.06 -10.67 -13.11
N ASN A 55 9.93 -9.65 -12.95
CA ASN A 55 9.94 -8.36 -13.67
C ASN A 55 9.12 -7.18 -13.13
N PHE A 56 8.59 -7.22 -11.90
CA PHE A 56 7.94 -6.04 -11.31
C PHE A 56 8.84 -5.27 -10.36
N ALA A 57 9.57 -5.98 -9.50
CA ALA A 57 10.53 -5.36 -8.59
C ALA A 57 11.77 -4.86 -9.34
N PRO A 58 12.26 -3.65 -9.02
CA PRO A 58 13.51 -3.16 -9.60
C PRO A 58 14.70 -3.98 -9.06
N VAL A 59 15.72 -4.16 -9.89
CA VAL A 59 16.89 -5.01 -9.61
C VAL A 59 17.55 -4.65 -8.28
N TRP A 60 17.72 -3.36 -7.98
CA TRP A 60 18.32 -2.90 -6.72
C TRP A 60 17.57 -3.39 -5.47
N ALA A 61 16.25 -3.55 -5.53
CA ALA A 61 15.45 -3.99 -4.38
C ALA A 61 15.63 -5.49 -4.12
N ILE A 62 15.81 -6.26 -5.19
CA ILE A 62 16.12 -7.69 -5.12
C ILE A 62 17.53 -7.89 -4.58
N GLU A 63 18.50 -7.11 -5.07
CA GLU A 63 19.90 -7.17 -4.62
C GLU A 63 20.03 -6.91 -3.12
N HIS A 64 19.41 -5.85 -2.60
CA HIS A 64 19.40 -5.58 -1.15
C HIS A 64 18.76 -6.71 -0.35
N GLY A 65 17.70 -7.31 -0.87
CA GLY A 65 17.05 -8.47 -0.26
C GLY A 65 17.95 -9.71 -0.21
N VAL A 66 18.73 -9.95 -1.26
CA VAL A 66 19.70 -11.05 -1.33
C VAL A 66 20.92 -10.77 -0.45
N ASP A 67 21.39 -9.53 -0.37
CA ASP A 67 22.52 -9.15 0.49
C ASP A 67 22.21 -9.35 1.98
N MET A 68 20.98 -9.05 2.40
CA MET A 68 20.50 -9.38 3.75
C MET A 68 20.62 -10.87 4.07
N LEU A 69 20.53 -11.76 3.07
CA LEU A 69 20.60 -13.21 3.25
C LEU A 69 22.03 -13.75 3.30
N LYS A 70 22.99 -13.07 2.66
CA LYS A 70 24.40 -13.49 2.63
C LYS A 70 24.99 -13.60 4.03
N GLY A 71 24.60 -12.69 4.95
CA GLY A 71 25.00 -12.74 6.36
C GLY A 71 24.50 -13.97 7.12
N TYR A 72 23.54 -14.71 6.57
CA TYR A 72 23.02 -15.95 7.15
C TYR A 72 23.62 -17.22 6.51
N VAL A 73 24.45 -17.11 5.46
CA VAL A 73 25.10 -18.27 4.83
C VAL A 73 26.39 -18.56 5.59
N ASP A 74 26.37 -19.58 6.44
CA ASP A 74 27.57 -20.08 7.11
C ASP A 74 27.63 -21.60 6.90
N ILE A 75 28.74 -22.07 6.33
CA ILE A 75 28.84 -23.34 5.60
C ILE A 75 28.99 -24.55 6.56
N GLU A 76 29.29 -24.30 7.84
CA GLU A 76 29.66 -25.31 8.83
C GLU A 76 28.56 -26.37 9.12
N ASN A 77 27.27 -26.02 8.94
CA ASN A 77 26.12 -26.94 9.01
C ASN A 77 25.26 -26.87 7.73
N GLY A 78 25.91 -26.60 6.60
CA GLY A 78 25.38 -25.91 5.41
C GLY A 78 24.12 -26.48 4.73
N ILE A 79 23.77 -27.76 4.91
CA ILE A 79 22.62 -28.35 4.20
C ILE A 79 21.28 -27.78 4.72
N PHE A 80 21.03 -27.81 6.03
CA PHE A 80 19.77 -27.33 6.59
C PHE A 80 19.64 -25.81 6.50
N LYS A 81 20.76 -25.10 6.62
CA LYS A 81 20.82 -23.63 6.54
C LYS A 81 20.59 -23.13 5.11
N TYR A 82 21.05 -23.86 4.10
CA TYR A 82 20.85 -23.51 2.69
C TYR A 82 19.36 -23.47 2.32
N TRP A 83 18.60 -24.52 2.66
CA TRP A 83 17.15 -24.56 2.39
C TRP A 83 16.41 -23.41 3.05
N ALA A 84 16.74 -23.09 4.31
CA ALA A 84 16.15 -21.96 5.03
C ALA A 84 16.46 -20.60 4.37
N VAL A 85 17.63 -20.44 3.76
CA VAL A 85 18.01 -19.21 3.03
C VAL A 85 17.25 -19.09 1.71
N VAL A 86 17.09 -20.19 0.97
CA VAL A 86 16.34 -20.21 -0.29
C VAL A 86 14.86 -19.86 -0.05
N ASP A 87 14.24 -20.45 0.98
CA ASP A 87 12.85 -20.16 1.34
C ASP A 87 12.66 -18.70 1.77
N LYS A 88 13.58 -18.17 2.58
CA LYS A 88 13.58 -16.75 2.96
C LYS A 88 13.80 -15.82 1.77
N GLY A 89 14.67 -16.20 0.83
CA GLY A 89 14.90 -15.45 -0.41
C GLY A 89 13.64 -15.36 -1.26
N LYS A 90 12.91 -16.47 -1.40
CA LYS A 90 11.62 -16.48 -2.08
C LYS A 90 10.63 -15.51 -1.44
N LEU A 91 10.50 -15.52 -0.11
CA LEU A 91 9.61 -14.62 0.63
C LEU A 91 9.95 -13.14 0.42
N ILE A 92 11.24 -12.80 0.44
CA ILE A 92 11.71 -11.43 0.24
C ILE A 92 11.42 -10.95 -1.18
N VAL A 93 11.70 -11.78 -2.20
CA VAL A 93 11.41 -11.45 -3.60
C VAL A 93 9.91 -11.29 -3.85
N GLN A 94 9.08 -12.15 -3.25
CA GLN A 94 7.62 -12.01 -3.33
C GLN A 94 7.15 -10.68 -2.70
N GLY A 95 7.71 -10.31 -1.54
CA GLY A 95 7.40 -9.04 -0.88
C GLY A 95 7.83 -7.82 -1.71
N ALA A 96 9.03 -7.88 -2.30
CA ALA A 96 9.54 -6.83 -3.19
C ALA A 96 8.65 -6.63 -4.42
N ASN A 97 8.18 -7.72 -5.04
CA ASN A 97 7.26 -7.66 -6.17
C ASN A 97 5.87 -7.14 -5.78
N ALA A 98 5.33 -7.59 -4.65
CA ALA A 98 4.06 -7.07 -4.13
C ALA A 98 4.14 -5.56 -3.88
N TYR A 99 5.25 -5.10 -3.32
CA TYR A 99 5.52 -3.67 -3.12
C TYR A 99 5.63 -2.91 -4.44
N ALA A 100 6.35 -3.45 -5.42
CA ALA A 100 6.49 -2.82 -6.73
C ALA A 100 5.14 -2.66 -7.44
N ILE A 101 4.31 -3.71 -7.43
CA ILE A 101 2.95 -3.66 -7.99
C ILE A 101 2.10 -2.63 -7.24
N THR A 102 2.16 -2.62 -5.91
CA THR A 102 1.43 -1.65 -5.06
C THR A 102 1.86 -0.21 -5.35
N LYS A 103 3.14 0.00 -5.69
CA LYS A 103 3.68 1.28 -6.18
C LYS A 103 3.18 1.64 -7.57
N MET A 104 3.11 0.69 -8.50
CA MET A 104 2.54 0.94 -9.82
C MET A 104 1.06 1.37 -9.73
N LEU A 105 0.33 0.87 -8.73
CA LEU A 105 -1.05 1.26 -8.43
C LEU A 105 -1.18 2.65 -7.77
N MET A 106 -0.09 3.38 -7.51
CA MET A 106 -0.14 4.71 -6.85
C MET A 106 -1.11 5.70 -7.50
N PRO A 107 -1.14 5.90 -8.84
CA PRO A 107 -2.06 6.86 -9.45
C PRO A 107 -3.52 6.48 -9.20
N LEU A 108 -3.84 5.20 -9.34
CA LEU A 108 -5.17 4.67 -9.10
C LEU A 108 -5.57 4.79 -7.62
N ARG A 109 -4.64 4.54 -6.68
CA ARG A 109 -4.85 4.69 -5.24
C ARG A 109 -5.23 6.11 -4.84
N VAL A 110 -4.56 7.11 -5.42
CA VAL A 110 -4.89 8.52 -5.15
C VAL A 110 -6.29 8.84 -5.68
N MET A 111 -6.61 8.42 -6.90
CA MET A 111 -7.95 8.65 -7.48
C MET A 111 -9.05 7.97 -6.66
N LEU A 112 -8.86 6.71 -6.27
CA LEU A 112 -9.79 5.96 -5.41
C LEU A 112 -9.95 6.63 -4.03
N SER A 113 -8.84 7.01 -3.40
CA SER A 113 -8.87 7.64 -2.06
C SER A 113 -9.63 8.97 -2.10
N VAL A 114 -9.40 9.82 -3.12
CA VAL A 114 -10.13 11.09 -3.30
C VAL A 114 -11.61 10.84 -3.58
N ALA A 115 -11.94 9.87 -4.45
CA ALA A 115 -13.33 9.55 -4.79
C ALA A 115 -14.12 8.99 -3.60
N LEU A 116 -13.48 8.17 -2.74
CA LEU A 116 -14.10 7.54 -1.58
C LEU A 116 -14.14 8.44 -0.34
N THR A 117 -13.26 9.44 -0.23
CA THR A 117 -13.24 10.41 0.88
C THR A 117 -14.63 10.99 1.24
N PRO A 118 -15.46 11.50 0.30
CA PRO A 118 -16.78 12.04 0.65
C PRO A 118 -17.78 11.00 1.14
N VAL A 119 -17.64 9.73 0.76
CA VAL A 119 -18.53 8.64 1.18
C VAL A 119 -18.11 8.15 2.57
N VAL A 120 -16.82 7.92 2.76
CA VAL A 120 -16.26 7.36 4.00
C VAL A 120 -16.27 8.39 5.12
N SER A 121 -16.06 9.68 4.83
CA SER A 121 -16.16 10.74 5.84
C SER A 121 -17.54 10.77 6.52
N ARG A 122 -18.61 10.44 5.78
CA ARG A 122 -19.98 10.37 6.32
C ARG A 122 -20.20 9.15 7.22
N TRP A 123 -19.55 8.04 6.90
CA TRP A 123 -19.69 6.78 7.65
C TRP A 123 -18.78 6.71 8.87
N PHE A 124 -17.58 7.29 8.79
CA PHE A 124 -16.53 7.10 9.80
C PHE A 124 -16.25 8.32 10.65
N VAL A 125 -16.53 9.55 10.18
CA VAL A 125 -16.15 10.77 10.92
C VAL A 125 -17.37 11.49 11.49
N GLU A 126 -18.48 11.58 10.73
CA GLU A 126 -19.73 12.18 11.23
C GLU A 126 -20.33 11.51 12.48
N PRO A 127 -20.20 10.18 12.72
CA PRO A 127 -20.69 9.58 13.96
C PRO A 127 -19.88 9.99 15.17
N TRP A 128 -18.55 10.08 15.05
CA TRP A 128 -17.66 10.40 16.17
C TRP A 128 -17.70 11.89 16.51
N GLY A 129 -17.89 12.77 15.51
CA GLY A 129 -18.08 14.21 15.73
C GLY A 129 -19.43 14.60 16.35
N LYS A 130 -20.37 13.66 16.52
CA LYS A 130 -21.64 13.88 17.24
C LYS A 130 -21.65 13.32 18.67
N ILE A 131 -20.59 12.61 19.06
CA ILE A 131 -20.45 11.97 20.37
C ILE A 131 -19.67 12.88 21.35
N PHE A 132 -18.92 13.85 20.83
CA PHE A 132 -18.24 14.92 21.59
C PHE A 132 -18.88 16.27 21.26
#